data_AF-A0A376VWZ4-F1
#
_entry.id   AF-A0A376VWZ4-F1
#
_cell.length_a   1.000
_cell.length_b   1.000
_cell.length_c   1.000
_cell.angle_alpha   90.00
_cell.angle_beta   90.00
_cell.angle_gamma   90.00
#
_symmetry.space_group_name_H-M   'P 1'
#
loop_
_entity.id
_entity.type
_entity.pdbx_description
1 polymer ?
#
loop_
_entity_poly.entity_id
_entity_poly.type
_entity_poly.pdbx_seq_one_letter_code
_entity_poly.pdbx_strand_id
1 'polypeptide(L)' 'MERLKRMSVFAKVVEFGSFTAAARQLQMSVSSISQTVSKLEDELQGKAVKP' A
#
# COMPACT_ATOMS: atom_id res chain seq x y z
N MET A 1 10.05 -11.06 -5.39
CA MET A 1 9.35 -10.11 -6.30
C MET A 1 8.13 -9.44 -5.65
N GLU A 2 7.34 -10.15 -4.84
CA GLU A 2 6.08 -9.59 -4.34
C GLU A 2 6.23 -8.43 -3.34
N ARG A 3 7.30 -8.42 -2.52
CA ARG A 3 7.59 -7.33 -1.57
C ARG A 3 7.82 -5.98 -2.27
N LEU A 4 8.55 -5.96 -3.38
CA LEU A 4 8.79 -4.73 -4.16
C LEU A 4 7.48 -4.19 -4.73
N LYS A 5 6.60 -5.08 -5.21
CA LYS A 5 5.27 -4.70 -5.67
C LYS A 5 4.45 -4.07 -4.54
N ARG A 6 4.45 -4.69 -3.36
CA ARG A 6 3.78 -4.17 -2.16
C ARG A 6 4.33 -2.79 -1.74
N MET A 7 5.65 -2.62 -1.73
CA MET A 7 6.30 -1.34 -1.44
C MET A 7 5.94 -0.24 -2.45
N SER A 8 5.89 -0.55 -3.75
CA SER A 8 5.47 0.42 -4.77
C SER A 8 4.01 0.85 -4.59
N VAL A 9 3.11 -0.08 -4.24
CA VAL A 9 1.71 0.26 -3.94
C VAL A 9 1.62 1.17 -2.71
N PHE A 10 2.33 0.84 -1.64
CA PHE A 10 2.37 1.66 -0.43
C PHE A 10 2.94 3.06 -0.69
N ALA A 11 4.05 3.17 -1.44
CA ALA A 11 4.63 4.44 -1.82
C ALA A 11 3.63 5.34 -2.56
N LYS A 12 2.81 4.76 -3.46
CA LYS A 12 1.74 5.52 -4.13
C LYS A 12 0.62 5.92 -3.17
N VAL A 13 0.21 5.07 -2.24
CA VAL A 13 -0.80 5.45 -1.22
C VAL A 13 -0.31 6.65 -0.40
N VAL A 14 0.96 6.65 0.02
CA VAL A 14 1.58 7.76 0.76
C VAL A 14 1.73 9.01 -0.12
N GLU A 15 2.17 8.86 -1.37
CA GLU A 15 2.31 9.96 -2.35
C GLU A 15 0.98 10.67 -2.63
N PHE A 16 -0.11 9.90 -2.75
CA PHE A 16 -1.44 10.46 -3.01
C PHE A 16 -2.23 10.79 -1.74
N GLY A 17 -1.77 10.37 -0.56
CA GLY A 17 -2.46 10.56 0.72
C GLY A 17 -3.82 9.84 0.84
N SER A 18 -4.17 8.98 -0.13
CA SER A 18 -5.48 8.31 -0.17
C SER A 18 -5.42 6.98 -0.91
N PHE A 19 -6.02 5.95 -0.31
CA PHE A 19 -6.19 4.63 -0.91
C PHE A 19 -7.00 4.68 -2.20
N THR A 20 -8.02 5.54 -2.28
CA THR A 20 -8.89 5.68 -3.46
C THR A 20 -8.16 6.34 -4.62
N ALA A 21 -7.32 7.34 -4.34
CA ALA A 21 -6.52 8.00 -5.36
C ALA A 21 -5.44 7.05 -5.93
N ALA A 22 -4.75 6.32 -5.05
CA ALA A 22 -3.79 5.29 -5.46
C ALA A 22 -4.46 4.15 -6.26
N ALA A 23 -5.67 3.73 -5.88
CA ALA A 23 -6.46 2.72 -6.58
C ALA A 23 -6.76 3.10 -8.02
N ARG A 24 -7.19 4.35 -8.25
CA ARG A 24 -7.41 4.87 -9.61
C ARG A 24 -6.13 4.89 -10.43
N GLN A 25 -5.03 5.34 -9.86
CA GLN A 25 -3.74 5.44 -10.56
C GLN A 25 -3.13 4.07 -10.89
N LEU A 26 -3.26 3.11 -9.99
CA LEU A 26 -2.75 1.75 -10.17
C LEU A 26 -3.72 0.84 -10.92
N GLN A 27 -4.91 1.33 -11.29
CA GLN A 27 -6.00 0.54 -11.87
C GLN A 27 -6.33 -0.71 -11.04
N MET A 28 -6.30 -0.56 -9.72
CA MET A 28 -6.55 -1.62 -8.76
C MET A 28 -7.75 -1.26 -7.89
N SER A 29 -8.46 -2.28 -7.40
CA SER A 29 -9.52 -2.06 -6.42
C SER A 29 -8.93 -1.58 -5.08
N VAL A 30 -9.63 -0.67 -4.40
CA VAL A 30 -9.25 -0.15 -3.07
C VAL A 30 -9.03 -1.28 -2.06
N SER A 31 -9.88 -2.32 -2.11
CA SER A 31 -9.75 -3.52 -1.26
C SER A 31 -8.50 -4.35 -1.57
N SER A 32 -8.01 -4.35 -2.82
CA SER A 32 -6.77 -5.01 -3.20
C SER A 32 -5.55 -4.23 -2.68
N ILE A 33 -5.60 -2.90 -2.75
CA ILE A 33 -4.57 -2.02 -2.17
C ILE A 33 -4.53 -2.16 -0.65
N SER A 34 -5.69 -2.12 0.02
CA SER A 34 -5.78 -2.29 1.47
C SER A 34 -5.13 -3.59 1.93
N GLN A 35 -5.47 -4.73 1.30
CA GLN A 35 -4.81 -6.01 1.59
C GLN A 35 -3.30 -6.01 1.31
N THR A 36 -2.87 -5.34 0.24
CA THR A 36 -1.46 -5.22 -0.14
C THR A 36 -0.68 -4.44 0.92
N VAL A 37 -1.25 -3.36 1.44
CA VAL A 37 -0.68 -2.53 2.50
C VAL A 37 -0.69 -3.28 3.82
N SER A 38 -1.79 -3.92 4.22
CA SER A 38 -1.84 -4.70 5.47
C SER A 38 -0.83 -5.85 5.47
N LYS A 39 -0.64 -6.55 4.35
CA LYS A 39 0.41 -7.57 4.21
C LYS A 39 1.81 -6.98 4.29
N LEU A 40 2.01 -5.80 3.71
CA LEU A 40 3.29 -5.11 3.81
C LEU A 40 3.57 -4.69 5.26
N GLU A 41 2.57 -4.18 5.98
CA GLU A 41 2.66 -3.81 7.39
C GLU A 41 2.93 -5.00 8.30
N ASP A 42 2.29 -6.15 8.04
CA ASP A 42 2.56 -7.42 8.72
C ASP A 42 4.00 -7.91 8.47
N GLU A 43 4.49 -7.82 7.23
CA GLU A 43 5.90 -8.11 6.90
C GLU A 43 6.88 -7.08 7.52
N LEU A 44 6.44 -5.83 7.72
CA LEU A 44 7.22 -4.73 8.31
C LEU A 44 6.97 -4.53 9.80
N GLN A 45 6.20 -5.39 10.46
CA GLN A 45 5.79 -5.27 11.86
C GLN A 45 6.94 -5.53 12.85
N GLY A 46 8.06 -4.85 12.62
CA GLY A 46 9.00 -4.33 13.60
C GLY A 46 8.80 -2.86 13.96
N LYS A 47 7.93 -2.05 13.32
CA LYS A 47 7.38 -0.78 13.87
C LYS A 47 6.48 -0.04 12.88
N ALA A 48 5.29 0.33 13.35
CA ALA A 48 4.30 1.12 12.66
C ALA A 48 4.85 2.46 12.11
N VAL A 49 4.64 2.73 10.83
CA VAL A 49 4.51 4.11 10.32
C VAL A 49 3.09 4.53 10.63
N LYS A 50 2.89 5.11 11.82
CA LYS A 50 1.73 5.95 12.06
C LYS A 50 2.02 7.34 11.47
N PRO A 51 1.08 7.93 10.71
CA PRO A 51 1.17 9.32 10.26
C PRO A 51 1.12 10.30 11.43
#